data_AF-A0A6L6BLL3-F1
#
_entry.id   AF-A0A6L6BLL3-F1
#
_cell.length_a   1.000
_cell.length_b   1.000
_cell.length_c   1.000
_cell.angle_alpha   90.00
_cell.angle_beta   90.00
_cell.angle_gamma   90.00
#
_symmetry.space_group_name_H-M   'P 1'
#
loop_
_entity.id
_entity.type
_entity.pdbx_description
1 polymer ?
#
loop_
_entity_poly.entity_id
_entity_poly.type
_entity_poly.pdbx_seq_one_letter_code
_entity_poly.pdbx_strand_id
1 'polypeptide(L)'
;VVGHPFNTNSPAQLGKILFEERGLIPPRKTKTGYSTDVATLEKLRDSWPEFIDPLMRYREVEKLRGTYGEGLLSEVAADGRIHATFNQTVTRTGRLSSDQPNLHNIPVRTEEGRIFRTAFVPSAGCRLMVADYNQIELRCIAHLAQDPGLIAAFTSGQDVHSATAARVFGVEESAVTHEQRSKAKMVSYGLAYGMEAFGLGQRLGIRTDEAASILDAYFAAFPNVQSYMDHTVAQAKSRGYTETLFGRRRRIPELDSSNFRIRQAGERQAMNAAIQGLAADIFKIALIRIDQALSDSVLASRLVLQVHDEVLVESPLNEVEVVDALVLQIMEQATKLDVPLAVNSAWGSTWAEAKS
;
A
#
# COMPACT_ATOMS: atom_id res chain seq x y z
N VAL A 1 28.14 -18.36 -15.39
CA VAL A 1 27.58 -19.39 -16.30
C VAL A 1 27.41 -20.69 -15.54
N VAL A 2 26.23 -21.33 -15.57
CA VAL A 2 25.90 -22.56 -14.81
C VAL A 2 26.44 -23.83 -15.49
N GLY A 3 26.62 -23.81 -16.81
CA GLY A 3 27.23 -24.92 -17.57
C GLY A 3 26.27 -25.98 -18.09
N HIS A 4 24.96 -25.88 -17.78
CA HIS A 4 23.91 -26.73 -18.34
C HIS A 4 22.57 -25.96 -18.43
N PRO A 5 21.61 -26.41 -19.26
CA PRO A 5 20.28 -25.82 -19.31
C PRO A 5 19.51 -26.10 -18.01
N PHE A 6 18.66 -25.16 -17.60
CA PHE A 6 17.75 -25.29 -16.47
C PHE A 6 16.54 -24.36 -16.64
N ASN A 7 15.48 -24.59 -15.88
CA ASN A 7 14.30 -23.74 -15.85
C ASN A 7 14.48 -22.61 -14.81
N THR A 8 14.70 -21.39 -15.29
CA THR A 8 14.84 -20.16 -14.48
C THR A 8 13.59 -19.79 -13.67
N ASN A 9 12.42 -20.33 -14.04
CA ASN A 9 11.18 -20.13 -13.30
C ASN A 9 10.94 -21.20 -12.23
N SER A 10 11.76 -22.26 -12.15
CA SER A 10 11.63 -23.30 -11.12
C SER A 10 12.44 -22.93 -9.87
N PRO A 11 11.80 -22.59 -8.73
CA PRO A 11 12.52 -22.28 -7.50
C PRO A 11 13.33 -23.47 -6.98
N ALA A 12 12.87 -24.70 -7.25
CA ALA A 12 13.56 -25.92 -6.85
C ALA A 12 14.88 -26.11 -7.63
N GLN A 13 14.86 -25.95 -8.96
CA GLN A 13 16.08 -26.06 -9.76
C GLN A 13 17.07 -24.94 -9.43
N LEU A 14 16.58 -23.70 -9.31
CA LEU A 14 17.41 -22.58 -8.89
C LEU A 14 18.00 -22.75 -7.49
N GLY A 15 17.24 -23.30 -6.55
CA GLY A 15 17.73 -23.60 -5.20
C GLY A 15 18.91 -24.57 -5.24
N LYS A 16 18.84 -25.63 -6.05
CA LYS A 16 19.96 -26.58 -6.23
C LYS A 16 21.18 -25.89 -6.82
N ILE A 17 21.00 -25.13 -7.90
CA ILE A 17 22.10 -24.40 -8.55
C ILE A 17 22.80 -23.46 -7.57
N LEU A 18 22.02 -22.66 -6.83
CA LEU A 18 22.57 -21.66 -5.91
C LEU A 18 23.25 -22.30 -4.69
N PHE A 19 22.63 -23.30 -4.06
CA PHE A 19 23.01 -23.74 -2.72
C PHE A 19 23.71 -25.10 -2.68
N GLU A 20 23.52 -25.95 -3.69
CA GLU A 20 24.16 -27.27 -3.78
C GLU A 20 25.33 -27.25 -4.76
N GLU A 21 25.11 -26.78 -5.99
CA GLU A 21 26.15 -26.78 -7.04
C GLU A 21 27.15 -25.65 -6.85
N ARG A 22 26.67 -24.42 -6.66
CA ARG A 22 27.52 -23.25 -6.41
C ARG A 22 28.00 -23.18 -4.96
N GLY A 23 27.29 -23.84 -4.03
CA GLY A 23 27.66 -23.90 -2.62
C GLY A 23 27.44 -22.58 -1.84
N LEU A 24 26.53 -21.71 -2.28
CA LEU A 24 26.20 -20.51 -1.51
C LEU A 24 25.50 -20.88 -0.20
N ILE A 25 25.68 -20.05 0.83
CA ILE A 25 25.02 -20.27 2.12
C ILE A 25 23.56 -19.76 2.03
N PRO A 26 22.53 -20.60 2.21
CA PRO A 26 21.15 -20.19 2.07
C PRO A 26 20.72 -19.26 3.23
N PRO A 27 20.31 -18.00 2.95
CA PRO A 27 19.85 -17.08 3.98
C PRO A 27 18.52 -17.50 4.63
N ARG A 28 17.69 -18.23 3.88
CA ARG A 28 16.35 -18.64 4.30
C ARG A 28 15.92 -19.94 3.62
N LYS A 29 15.24 -20.81 4.37
CA LYS A 29 14.52 -21.98 3.85
C LYS A 29 13.00 -21.80 3.99
N THR A 30 12.24 -22.35 3.05
CA THR A 30 10.79 -22.45 3.09
C THR A 30 10.38 -23.88 3.47
N LYS A 31 9.08 -24.13 3.65
CA LYS A 31 8.56 -25.49 3.89
C LYS A 31 8.88 -26.46 2.75
N THR A 32 9.07 -25.95 1.54
CA THR A 32 9.24 -26.74 0.31
C THR A 32 10.66 -26.77 -0.22
N GLY A 33 11.62 -26.09 0.41
CA GLY A 33 13.01 -26.09 -0.02
C GLY A 33 13.75 -24.79 0.30
N TYR A 34 14.71 -24.41 -0.54
CA TYR A 34 15.42 -23.15 -0.40
C TYR A 34 14.58 -21.98 -0.89
N SER A 35 14.66 -20.84 -0.19
CA SER A 35 14.06 -19.60 -0.69
C SER A 35 14.90 -19.08 -1.86
N THR A 36 14.24 -18.69 -2.94
CA THR A 36 14.88 -17.95 -4.04
C THR A 36 14.11 -16.66 -4.33
N ASP A 37 13.45 -16.06 -3.33
CA ASP A 37 12.73 -14.79 -3.54
C ASP A 37 13.70 -13.61 -3.75
N VAL A 38 13.17 -12.45 -4.13
CA VAL A 38 13.94 -11.22 -4.38
C VAL A 38 14.83 -10.88 -3.19
N ALA A 39 14.30 -10.87 -1.97
CA ALA A 39 15.05 -10.56 -0.76
C ALA A 39 16.18 -11.57 -0.48
N THR A 40 15.99 -12.85 -0.83
CA THR A 40 17.05 -13.86 -0.72
C THR A 40 18.14 -13.63 -1.76
N LEU A 41 17.76 -13.33 -3.00
CA LEU A 41 18.72 -13.06 -4.07
C LEU A 41 19.52 -11.77 -3.83
N GLU A 42 18.88 -10.71 -3.31
CA GLU A 42 19.56 -9.47 -2.93
C GLU A 42 20.68 -9.70 -1.90
N LYS A 43 20.43 -10.54 -0.89
CA LYS A 43 21.44 -10.90 0.12
C LYS A 43 22.59 -11.72 -0.44
N LEU A 44 22.37 -12.39 -1.57
CA LEU A 44 23.37 -13.23 -2.23
C LEU A 44 24.06 -12.52 -3.39
N ARG A 45 23.59 -11.32 -3.77
CA ARG A 45 24.02 -10.60 -4.98
C ARG A 45 25.53 -10.51 -5.08
N ASP A 46 26.21 -10.08 -4.02
CA ASP A 46 27.67 -9.91 -4.00
C ASP A 46 28.45 -11.23 -4.09
N SER A 47 27.81 -12.37 -3.80
CA SER A 47 28.44 -13.69 -3.89
C SER A 47 28.50 -14.24 -5.32
N TRP A 48 27.58 -13.81 -6.20
CA TRP A 48 27.55 -14.25 -7.60
C TRP A 48 26.82 -13.27 -8.54
N PRO A 49 27.31 -12.02 -8.68
CA PRO A 49 26.57 -10.95 -9.33
C PRO A 49 26.28 -11.24 -10.81
N GLU A 50 27.23 -11.85 -11.54
CA GLU A 50 27.08 -12.16 -12.96
C GLU A 50 26.01 -13.21 -13.27
N PHE A 51 25.51 -13.92 -12.26
CA PHE A 51 24.36 -14.81 -12.39
C PHE A 51 23.10 -14.22 -11.76
N ILE A 52 23.22 -13.63 -10.58
CA ILE A 52 22.10 -13.14 -9.79
C ILE A 52 21.46 -11.91 -10.44
N ASP A 53 22.24 -10.96 -10.96
CA ASP A 53 21.68 -9.76 -11.57
C ASP A 53 20.88 -10.06 -12.84
N PRO A 54 21.40 -10.85 -13.82
CA PRO A 54 20.60 -11.28 -14.96
C PRO A 54 19.37 -12.12 -14.57
N LEU A 55 19.47 -12.97 -13.54
CA LEU A 55 18.34 -13.76 -13.06
C LEU A 55 17.22 -12.88 -12.47
N MET A 56 17.59 -11.91 -11.63
CA MET A 56 16.65 -10.96 -11.07
C MET A 56 15.97 -10.15 -12.17
N ARG A 57 16.76 -9.69 -13.15
CA ARG A 57 16.25 -8.97 -14.32
C ARG A 57 15.30 -9.82 -15.17
N TYR A 58 15.67 -11.07 -15.45
CA TYR A 58 14.83 -12.02 -16.17
C TYR A 58 13.47 -12.18 -15.48
N ARG A 59 13.45 -12.37 -14.16
CA ARG A 59 12.20 -12.55 -13.40
C ARG A 59 11.32 -11.31 -13.39
N GLU A 60 11.92 -10.12 -13.34
CA GLU A 60 11.18 -8.87 -13.47
C GLU A 60 10.48 -8.79 -14.83
N VAL A 61 11.25 -8.99 -15.92
CA VAL A 61 10.72 -8.94 -17.29
C VAL A 61 9.70 -10.04 -17.53
N GLU A 62 9.95 -11.26 -17.05
CA GLU A 62 9.05 -12.40 -17.21
C GLU A 62 7.73 -12.18 -16.46
N LYS A 63 7.78 -11.52 -15.29
CA LYS A 63 6.56 -11.11 -14.60
C LYS A 63 5.79 -10.05 -15.40
N LEU A 64 6.47 -9.05 -15.96
CA LEU A 64 5.88 -8.06 -16.86
C LEU A 64 5.22 -8.73 -18.08
N ARG A 65 5.94 -9.60 -18.77
CA ARG A 65 5.49 -10.33 -19.96
C ARG A 65 4.32 -11.26 -19.66
N GLY A 66 4.48 -12.17 -18.69
CA GLY A 66 3.51 -13.24 -18.43
C GLY A 66 2.29 -12.78 -17.65
N THR A 67 2.48 -12.09 -16.52
CA THR A 67 1.34 -11.67 -15.68
C THR A 67 0.58 -10.49 -16.29
N TYR A 68 1.30 -9.49 -16.80
CA TYR A 68 0.66 -8.24 -17.23
C TYR A 68 0.49 -8.16 -18.74
N GLY A 69 1.45 -8.63 -19.54
CA GLY A 69 1.30 -8.69 -21.00
C GLY A 69 0.28 -9.73 -21.43
N GLU A 70 0.68 -11.00 -21.41
CA GLU A 70 -0.15 -12.12 -21.85
C GLU A 70 -1.38 -12.28 -20.96
N GLY A 71 -1.21 -12.17 -19.64
CA GLY A 71 -2.29 -12.30 -18.67
C GLY A 71 -3.42 -11.29 -18.92
N LEU A 72 -3.15 -9.98 -18.95
CA LEU A 72 -4.21 -8.99 -19.18
C LEU A 72 -4.81 -9.09 -20.57
N LEU A 73 -4.01 -9.38 -21.60
CA LEU A 73 -4.53 -9.57 -22.96
C LEU A 73 -5.53 -10.73 -23.05
N SER A 74 -5.28 -11.82 -22.31
CA SER A 74 -6.20 -12.96 -22.25
C SER A 74 -7.51 -12.69 -21.53
N GLU A 75 -7.59 -11.59 -20.78
CA GLU A 75 -8.75 -11.19 -19.97
C GLU A 75 -9.60 -10.10 -20.68
N VAL A 76 -9.22 -9.68 -21.88
CA VAL A 76 -10.00 -8.75 -22.70
C VAL A 76 -11.21 -9.48 -23.26
N ALA A 77 -12.40 -9.02 -22.88
CA ALA A 77 -13.67 -9.55 -23.37
C ALA A 77 -14.01 -9.03 -24.78
N ALA A 78 -15.08 -9.56 -25.36
CA ALA A 78 -15.50 -9.24 -26.73
C ALA A 78 -15.88 -7.76 -26.96
N ASP A 79 -16.22 -7.03 -25.89
CA ASP A 79 -16.49 -5.58 -25.92
C ASP A 79 -15.21 -4.73 -25.84
N GLY A 80 -14.04 -5.36 -25.83
CA GLY A 80 -12.74 -4.68 -25.72
C GLY A 80 -12.42 -4.21 -24.30
N ARG A 81 -13.15 -4.67 -23.27
CA ARG A 81 -12.95 -4.29 -21.87
C ARG A 81 -12.48 -5.47 -21.03
N ILE A 82 -11.81 -5.16 -19.92
CA ILE A 82 -11.49 -6.13 -18.87
C ILE A 82 -12.53 -6.00 -17.76
N HIS A 83 -13.20 -7.10 -17.40
CA HIS A 83 -14.26 -7.12 -16.39
C HIS A 83 -13.78 -7.86 -15.13
N ALA A 84 -13.01 -7.16 -14.30
CA ALA A 84 -12.52 -7.73 -13.06
C ALA A 84 -13.65 -7.94 -12.03
N THR A 85 -13.49 -8.95 -11.17
CA THR A 85 -14.38 -9.21 -10.05
C THR A 85 -13.83 -8.56 -8.77
N PHE A 86 -14.70 -7.87 -8.03
CA PHE A 86 -14.35 -7.23 -6.76
C PHE A 86 -14.96 -7.98 -5.58
N ASN A 87 -14.11 -8.64 -4.81
CA ASN A 87 -14.52 -9.39 -3.64
C ASN A 87 -14.58 -8.50 -2.41
N GLN A 88 -15.74 -8.45 -1.75
CA GLN A 88 -15.92 -7.66 -0.52
C GLN A 88 -15.61 -8.41 0.77
N THR A 89 -15.56 -9.74 0.73
CA THR A 89 -15.54 -10.62 1.91
C THR A 89 -14.23 -11.41 2.08
N VAL A 90 -13.24 -11.19 1.20
CA VAL A 90 -11.97 -11.94 1.21
C VAL A 90 -10.95 -11.34 2.17
N THR A 91 -10.82 -10.01 2.20
CA THR A 91 -9.77 -9.38 3.03
C THR A 91 -10.20 -9.24 4.48
N ARG A 92 -9.28 -9.50 5.41
CA ARG A 92 -9.53 -9.35 6.86
C ARG A 92 -9.61 -7.89 7.32
N THR A 93 -9.18 -6.95 6.49
CA THR A 93 -9.12 -5.51 6.81
C THR A 93 -10.30 -4.74 6.22
N GLY A 94 -11.20 -5.40 5.47
CA GLY A 94 -12.36 -4.76 4.88
C GLY A 94 -12.10 -4.07 3.53
N ARG A 95 -10.85 -4.07 3.04
CA ARG A 95 -10.49 -3.65 1.67
C ARG A 95 -11.16 -4.57 0.64
N LEU A 96 -11.40 -4.04 -0.55
CA LEU A 96 -11.75 -4.87 -1.70
C LEU A 96 -10.51 -5.65 -2.16
N SER A 97 -10.71 -6.82 -2.74
CA SER A 97 -9.69 -7.49 -3.57
C SER A 97 -10.22 -7.70 -4.97
N SER A 98 -9.33 -7.61 -5.95
CA SER A 98 -9.66 -7.80 -7.36
C SER A 98 -9.10 -9.15 -7.84
N ASP A 99 -9.91 -9.91 -8.57
CA ASP A 99 -9.56 -11.16 -9.25
C ASP A 99 -10.18 -11.21 -10.66
N GLN A 100 -9.61 -12.10 -11.48
CA GLN A 100 -10.05 -12.36 -12.87
C GLN A 100 -10.22 -11.10 -13.74
N PRO A 101 -9.16 -10.29 -13.96
CA PRO A 101 -7.82 -10.34 -13.37
C PRO A 101 -7.68 -9.44 -12.13
N ASN A 102 -6.56 -9.56 -11.41
CA ASN A 102 -6.26 -8.66 -10.29
C ASN A 102 -5.77 -7.29 -10.80
N LEU A 103 -6.65 -6.30 -10.82
CA LEU A 103 -6.33 -4.93 -11.24
C LEU A 103 -5.75 -4.06 -10.11
N HIS A 104 -5.68 -4.56 -8.87
CA HIS A 104 -5.04 -3.81 -7.77
C HIS A 104 -3.52 -3.82 -7.83
N ASN A 105 -2.91 -4.71 -8.62
CA ASN A 105 -1.46 -4.91 -8.63
C ASN A 105 -0.79 -4.46 -9.94
N ILE A 106 -1.47 -3.64 -10.75
CA ILE A 106 -0.90 -3.13 -12.01
C ILE A 106 0.36 -2.31 -11.69
N PRO A 107 1.51 -2.60 -12.33
CA PRO A 107 2.78 -2.03 -11.96
C PRO A 107 2.81 -0.51 -12.08
N VAL A 108 3.56 0.14 -11.18
CA VAL A 108 3.71 1.61 -11.16
C VAL A 108 5.09 2.07 -10.69
N ARG A 109 5.90 1.17 -10.12
CA ARG A 109 7.15 1.53 -9.44
C ARG A 109 8.30 1.77 -10.41
N THR A 110 8.38 0.96 -11.46
CA THR A 110 9.41 1.05 -12.49
C THR A 110 8.85 1.69 -13.75
N GLU A 111 9.71 2.31 -14.56
CA GLU A 111 9.31 2.93 -15.82
C GLU A 111 8.64 1.90 -16.75
N GLU A 112 9.28 0.75 -16.91
CA GLU A 112 8.77 -0.36 -17.73
C GLU A 112 7.44 -0.91 -17.23
N GLY A 113 7.25 -0.92 -15.90
CA GLY A 113 5.98 -1.29 -15.30
C GLY A 113 4.88 -0.24 -15.55
N ARG A 114 5.22 1.05 -15.48
CA ARG A 114 4.27 2.15 -15.72
C ARG A 114 3.71 2.14 -17.15
N ILE A 115 4.48 1.66 -18.13
CA ILE A 115 4.02 1.50 -19.52
C ILE A 115 2.72 0.68 -19.58
N PHE A 116 2.51 -0.33 -18.74
CA PHE A 116 1.27 -1.11 -18.76
C PHE A 116 0.02 -0.28 -18.43
N ARG A 117 0.16 0.82 -17.68
CA ARG A 117 -0.96 1.73 -17.41
C ARG A 117 -1.36 2.58 -18.61
N THR A 118 -0.53 2.67 -19.66
CA THR A 118 -0.91 3.37 -20.91
C THR A 118 -1.91 2.57 -21.74
N ALA A 119 -1.97 1.24 -21.55
CA ALA A 119 -2.91 0.36 -22.23
C ALA A 119 -4.35 0.49 -21.69
N PHE A 120 -4.54 1.11 -20.53
CA PHE A 120 -5.87 1.38 -19.97
C PHE A 120 -6.32 2.76 -20.42
N VAL A 121 -7.23 2.78 -21.39
CA VAL A 121 -7.74 4.00 -22.04
C VAL A 121 -9.25 4.15 -21.79
N PRO A 122 -9.77 5.38 -21.74
CA PRO A 122 -11.20 5.59 -21.70
C PRO A 122 -11.85 5.27 -23.05
N SER A 123 -13.17 5.17 -23.04
CA SER A 123 -14.01 5.15 -24.24
C SER A 123 -13.77 6.39 -25.10
N ALA A 124 -14.05 6.26 -26.40
CA ALA A 124 -13.98 7.38 -27.33
C ALA A 124 -14.84 8.55 -26.84
N GLY A 125 -14.27 9.77 -26.88
CA GLY A 125 -14.93 10.99 -26.39
C GLY A 125 -14.93 11.17 -24.87
N CYS A 126 -14.23 10.31 -24.13
CA CYS A 126 -14.10 10.39 -22.67
C CYS A 126 -12.65 10.64 -22.22
N ARG A 127 -12.48 10.99 -20.94
CA ARG A 127 -11.20 11.03 -20.21
C ARG A 127 -11.28 10.19 -18.94
N LEU A 128 -10.11 9.79 -18.43
CA LEU A 128 -9.98 9.12 -17.14
C LEU A 128 -9.52 10.12 -16.08
N MET A 129 -10.26 10.18 -14.98
CA MET A 129 -9.82 10.76 -13.72
C MET A 129 -9.20 9.66 -12.86
N VAL A 130 -8.10 9.97 -12.19
CA VAL A 130 -7.62 9.22 -11.03
C VAL A 130 -7.71 10.17 -9.85
N ALA A 131 -8.33 9.72 -8.76
CA ALA A 131 -8.35 10.45 -7.50
C ALA A 131 -7.89 9.55 -6.35
N ASP A 132 -6.89 9.99 -5.59
CA ASP A 132 -6.29 9.23 -4.49
C ASP A 132 -6.27 10.01 -3.18
N TYR A 133 -6.57 9.33 -2.08
CA TYR A 133 -6.44 9.96 -0.78
C TYR A 133 -4.98 10.19 -0.40
N ASN A 134 -4.66 11.42 -0.03
CA ASN A 134 -3.34 11.77 0.43
C ASN A 134 -3.12 11.35 1.90
N GLN A 135 -2.38 10.25 2.09
CA GLN A 135 -2.01 9.67 3.39
C GLN A 135 -3.21 9.28 4.28
N ILE A 136 -4.23 8.62 3.72
CA ILE A 136 -5.46 8.25 4.45
C ILE A 136 -5.17 7.47 5.75
N GLU A 137 -4.21 6.54 5.75
CA GLU A 137 -3.92 5.76 6.96
C GLU A 137 -3.28 6.61 8.06
N LEU A 138 -2.43 7.58 7.71
CA LEU A 138 -1.83 8.48 8.70
C LEU A 138 -2.86 9.47 9.26
N ARG A 139 -3.81 9.92 8.43
CA ARG A 139 -4.97 10.71 8.91
C ARG A 139 -5.85 9.90 9.86
N CYS A 140 -6.05 8.61 9.56
CA CYS A 140 -6.73 7.69 10.48
C CYS A 140 -5.98 7.54 11.80
N ILE A 141 -4.64 7.43 11.78
CA ILE A 141 -3.82 7.40 13.01
C ILE A 141 -4.01 8.69 13.81
N ALA A 142 -3.92 9.86 13.17
CA ALA A 142 -4.10 11.14 13.84
C ALA A 142 -5.45 11.25 14.55
N HIS A 143 -6.52 10.84 13.86
CA HIS A 143 -7.87 10.79 14.44
C HIS A 143 -8.02 9.73 15.53
N LEU A 144 -7.50 8.52 15.36
CA LEU A 144 -7.68 7.46 16.35
C LEU A 144 -6.84 7.70 17.61
N ALA A 145 -5.64 8.25 17.45
CA ALA A 145 -4.73 8.54 18.55
C ALA A 145 -5.04 9.85 19.25
N GLN A 146 -5.71 10.81 18.59
CA GLN A 146 -5.89 12.17 19.12
C GLN A 146 -4.56 12.81 19.55
N ASP A 147 -3.49 12.58 18.79
CA ASP A 147 -2.20 13.20 19.11
C ASP A 147 -2.21 14.67 18.67
N PRO A 148 -2.07 15.63 19.60
CA PRO A 148 -2.26 17.04 19.28
C PRO A 148 -1.26 17.55 18.24
N GLY A 149 -0.02 17.05 18.25
CA GLY A 149 0.95 17.54 17.28
C GLY A 149 0.98 16.73 15.98
N LEU A 150 0.47 15.49 15.93
CA LEU A 150 0.16 14.84 14.65
C LEU A 150 -1.04 15.51 13.98
N ILE A 151 -2.07 15.88 14.76
CA ILE A 151 -3.20 16.69 14.27
C ILE A 151 -2.70 18.04 13.75
N ALA A 152 -1.85 18.74 14.52
CA ALA A 152 -1.25 20.00 14.09
C ALA A 152 -0.45 19.86 12.78
N ALA A 153 0.31 18.76 12.61
CA ALA A 153 1.06 18.50 11.38
C ALA A 153 0.16 18.33 10.14
N PHE A 154 -1.09 17.92 10.30
CA PHE A 154 -2.06 17.84 9.20
C PHE A 154 -2.85 19.13 8.99
N THR A 155 -2.98 19.98 10.01
CA THR A 155 -3.78 21.21 9.96
C THR A 155 -2.95 22.48 9.77
N SER A 156 -1.61 22.38 9.81
CA SER A 156 -0.71 23.52 9.60
C SER A 156 -0.66 24.05 8.15
N GLY A 157 -1.24 23.31 7.19
CA GLY A 157 -1.18 23.63 5.76
C GLY A 157 0.17 23.33 5.10
N GLN A 158 1.09 22.71 5.83
CA GLN A 158 2.41 22.33 5.36
C GLN A 158 2.48 20.85 4.97
N ASP A 159 3.60 20.41 4.39
CA ASP A 159 3.82 19.00 4.08
C ASP A 159 3.93 18.18 5.38
N VAL A 160 3.01 17.24 5.57
CA VAL A 160 2.93 16.43 6.80
C VAL A 160 4.23 15.68 7.09
N HIS A 161 4.98 15.24 6.08
CA HIS A 161 6.23 14.51 6.28
C HIS A 161 7.36 15.43 6.73
N SER A 162 7.41 16.66 6.20
CA SER A 162 8.33 17.71 6.69
C SER A 162 8.00 18.13 8.11
N ALA A 163 6.73 18.41 8.43
CA ALA A 163 6.31 18.75 9.79
C ALA A 163 6.59 17.60 10.78
N THR A 164 6.34 16.35 10.36
CA THR A 164 6.69 15.15 11.14
C THR A 164 8.19 15.05 11.35
N ALA A 165 8.99 15.22 10.29
CA ALA A 165 10.45 15.15 10.38
C ALA A 165 11.02 16.24 11.30
N ALA A 166 10.58 17.49 11.18
CA ALA A 166 10.99 18.59 12.06
C ALA A 166 10.80 18.21 13.54
N ARG A 167 9.63 17.67 13.87
CA ARG A 167 9.32 17.28 15.24
C ARG A 167 10.12 16.07 15.72
N VAL A 168 10.29 15.05 14.88
CA VAL A 168 11.03 13.81 15.20
C VAL A 168 12.53 14.09 15.36
N PHE A 169 13.10 14.93 14.52
CA PHE A 169 14.54 15.24 14.52
C PHE A 169 14.88 16.48 15.36
N GLY A 170 13.88 17.18 15.90
CA GLY A 170 14.09 18.38 16.71
C GLY A 170 14.72 19.55 15.93
N VAL A 171 14.35 19.70 14.65
CA VAL A 171 14.86 20.76 13.77
C VAL A 171 13.72 21.65 13.30
N GLU A 172 14.04 22.89 12.92
CA GLU A 172 13.11 23.76 12.21
C GLU A 172 12.68 23.11 10.88
N GLU A 173 11.44 23.32 10.47
CA GLU A 173 10.91 22.70 9.24
C GLU A 173 11.68 23.12 7.99
N SER A 174 12.12 24.38 7.93
CA SER A 174 12.96 24.89 6.85
C SER A 174 14.35 24.25 6.81
N ALA A 175 14.78 23.61 7.90
CA ALA A 175 16.04 22.88 8.01
C ALA A 175 15.86 21.36 7.78
N VAL A 176 14.64 20.88 7.51
CA VAL A 176 14.39 19.48 7.21
C VAL A 176 15.03 19.12 5.88
N THR A 177 16.01 18.22 5.93
CA THR A 177 16.64 17.67 4.74
C THR A 177 15.71 16.69 4.00
N HIS A 178 15.95 16.48 2.71
CA HIS A 178 15.19 15.48 1.95
C HIS A 178 15.31 14.08 2.57
N GLU A 179 16.49 13.72 3.10
CA GLU A 179 16.71 12.44 3.78
C GLU A 179 15.83 12.30 5.03
N GLN A 180 15.80 13.33 5.89
CA GLN A 180 14.94 13.33 7.09
C GLN A 180 13.46 13.22 6.74
N ARG A 181 13.00 13.98 5.73
CA ARG A 181 11.63 13.88 5.22
C ARG A 181 11.32 12.47 4.72
N SER A 182 12.25 11.85 3.99
CA SER A 182 12.11 10.47 3.48
C SER A 182 12.02 9.46 4.63
N LYS A 183 12.89 9.57 5.64
CA LYS A 183 12.85 8.73 6.84
C LYS A 183 11.53 8.88 7.59
N ALA A 184 11.06 10.11 7.83
CA ALA A 184 9.77 10.37 8.48
C ALA A 184 8.60 9.75 7.72
N LYS A 185 8.55 9.91 6.38
CA LYS A 185 7.56 9.27 5.52
C LYS A 185 7.53 7.75 5.68
N MET A 186 8.70 7.13 5.73
CA MET A 186 8.84 5.68 5.87
C MET A 186 8.43 5.18 7.26
N VAL A 187 8.68 5.95 8.32
CA VAL A 187 8.23 5.66 9.69
C VAL A 187 6.72 5.75 9.78
N SER A 188 6.12 6.84 9.29
CA SER A 188 4.66 7.01 9.23
C SER A 188 3.98 5.86 8.47
N TYR A 189 4.58 5.43 7.35
CA TYR A 189 4.13 4.23 6.66
C TYR A 189 4.33 2.98 7.52
N GLY A 190 5.50 2.76 8.12
CA GLY A 190 5.76 1.59 8.98
C GLY A 190 4.75 1.44 10.12
N LEU A 191 4.38 2.54 10.77
CA LEU A 191 3.42 2.58 11.86
C LEU A 191 2.01 2.17 11.43
N ALA A 192 1.55 2.62 10.26
CA ALA A 192 0.29 2.17 9.69
C ALA A 192 0.23 0.64 9.51
N TYR A 193 1.38 -0.04 9.46
CA TYR A 193 1.52 -1.50 9.31
C TYR A 193 1.95 -2.22 10.60
N GLY A 194 1.98 -1.53 11.75
CA GLY A 194 2.42 -2.12 13.03
C GLY A 194 3.86 -2.65 12.97
N MET A 195 4.73 -1.95 12.23
CA MET A 195 6.10 -2.37 11.98
C MET A 195 7.00 -2.12 13.21
N GLU A 196 7.71 -3.16 13.64
CA GLU A 196 8.73 -3.07 14.69
C GLU A 196 10.08 -2.59 14.12
N ALA A 197 10.99 -2.16 15.00
CA ALA A 197 12.33 -1.68 14.64
C ALA A 197 13.08 -2.59 13.67
N PHE A 198 12.99 -3.91 13.84
CA PHE A 198 13.60 -4.87 12.91
C PHE A 198 13.01 -4.76 11.50
N GLY A 199 11.68 -4.73 11.38
CA GLY A 199 11.00 -4.59 10.10
C GLY A 199 11.27 -3.24 9.44
N LEU A 200 11.33 -2.18 10.25
CA LEU A 200 11.64 -0.83 9.79
C LEU A 200 13.08 -0.76 9.27
N GLY A 201 14.04 -1.33 10.01
CA GLY A 201 15.45 -1.41 9.61
C GLY A 201 15.64 -2.15 8.29
N GLN A 202 15.01 -3.32 8.13
CA GLN A 202 15.04 -4.05 6.85
C GLN A 202 14.48 -3.22 5.69
N ARG A 203 13.42 -2.45 5.92
CA ARG A 203 12.77 -1.64 4.88
C ARG A 203 13.57 -0.39 4.52
N LEU A 204 14.24 0.20 5.50
CA LEU A 204 15.09 1.38 5.34
C LEU A 204 16.51 1.03 4.88
N GLY A 205 16.89 -0.24 4.91
CA GLY A 205 18.27 -0.65 4.66
C GLY A 205 19.24 -0.18 5.75
N ILE A 206 18.74 0.07 6.96
CA ILE A 206 19.52 0.53 8.11
C ILE A 206 19.59 -0.56 9.19
N ARG A 207 20.49 -0.36 10.15
CA ARG A 207 20.63 -1.27 11.29
C ARG A 207 19.41 -1.19 12.21
N THR A 208 19.11 -2.30 12.88
CA THR A 208 17.93 -2.40 13.77
C THR A 208 18.00 -1.45 14.97
N ASP A 209 19.20 -1.17 15.48
CA ASP A 209 19.43 -0.19 16.55
C ASP A 209 19.09 1.24 16.08
N GLU A 210 19.54 1.64 14.89
CA GLU A 210 19.18 2.92 14.28
C GLU A 210 17.67 3.05 14.06
N ALA A 211 17.03 1.99 13.53
CA ALA A 211 15.59 1.96 13.33
C ALA A 211 14.80 2.05 14.65
N ALA A 212 15.31 1.46 15.74
CA ALA A 212 14.72 1.57 17.06
C ALA A 212 14.78 3.02 17.56
N SER A 213 15.93 3.69 17.46
CA SER A 213 16.07 5.09 17.87
C SER A 213 15.14 6.03 17.10
N ILE A 214 14.91 5.77 15.81
CA ILE A 214 13.96 6.56 15.01
C ILE A 214 12.51 6.35 15.49
N LEU A 215 12.11 5.11 15.82
CA LEU A 215 10.79 4.83 16.38
C LEU A 215 10.61 5.47 17.75
N ASP A 216 11.62 5.40 18.61
CA ASP A 216 11.58 6.02 19.94
C ASP A 216 11.43 7.55 19.83
N ALA A 217 12.18 8.18 18.93
CA ALA A 217 12.03 9.61 18.64
C ALA A 217 10.64 9.96 18.09
N TYR A 218 10.06 9.09 17.26
CA TYR A 218 8.69 9.26 16.78
C TYR A 218 7.67 9.19 17.92
N PHE A 219 7.74 8.19 18.78
CA PHE A 219 6.79 8.08 19.90
C PHE A 219 7.00 9.17 20.95
N ALA A 220 8.23 9.67 21.13
CA ALA A 220 8.49 10.84 21.95
C ALA A 220 7.86 12.11 21.35
N ALA A 221 7.90 12.26 20.03
CA ALA A 221 7.24 13.35 19.32
C ALA A 221 5.70 13.21 19.37
N PHE A 222 5.16 12.00 19.25
CA PHE A 222 3.72 11.72 19.16
C PHE A 222 3.27 10.69 20.23
N PRO A 223 3.28 11.06 21.53
CA PRO A 223 3.07 10.13 22.63
C PRO A 223 1.68 9.49 22.66
N ASN A 224 0.66 10.17 22.12
CA ASN A 224 -0.68 9.60 22.10
C ASN A 224 -0.78 8.47 21.05
N VAL A 225 0.08 8.44 20.03
CA VAL A 225 0.13 7.35 19.05
C VAL A 225 0.55 6.05 19.73
N GLN A 226 1.59 6.08 20.56
CA GLN A 226 2.03 4.91 21.33
C GLN A 226 0.93 4.44 22.28
N SER A 227 0.36 5.37 23.04
CA SER A 227 -0.72 5.10 24.00
C SER A 227 -1.93 4.46 23.31
N TYR A 228 -2.30 4.93 22.12
CA TYR A 228 -3.36 4.36 21.32
C TYR A 228 -3.06 2.94 20.85
N MET A 229 -1.84 2.67 20.39
CA MET A 229 -1.44 1.32 19.96
C MET A 229 -1.50 0.32 21.12
N ASP A 230 -0.95 0.70 22.28
CA ASP A 230 -0.95 -0.13 23.49
C ASP A 230 -2.39 -0.41 23.97
N HIS A 231 -3.23 0.62 24.01
CA HIS A 231 -4.64 0.48 24.38
C HIS A 231 -5.41 -0.42 23.42
N THR A 232 -5.19 -0.26 22.12
CA THR A 232 -5.83 -1.09 21.08
C THR A 232 -5.46 -2.56 21.24
N VAL A 233 -4.19 -2.86 21.51
CA VAL A 233 -3.75 -4.23 21.77
C VAL A 233 -4.38 -4.79 23.05
N ALA A 234 -4.40 -4.01 24.13
CA ALA A 234 -5.00 -4.43 25.40
C ALA A 234 -6.51 -4.73 25.24
N GLN A 235 -7.24 -3.85 24.54
CA GLN A 235 -8.65 -4.04 24.25
C GLN A 235 -8.88 -5.27 23.36
N ALA A 236 -8.06 -5.46 22.33
CA ALA A 236 -8.16 -6.61 21.44
C ALA A 236 -7.89 -7.94 22.17
N LYS A 237 -6.94 -7.97 23.12
CA LYS A 237 -6.69 -9.15 23.98
C LYS A 237 -7.89 -9.45 24.89
N SER A 238 -8.55 -8.43 25.41
CA SER A 238 -9.72 -8.61 26.28
C SER A 238 -10.97 -9.08 25.50
N ARG A 239 -11.18 -8.55 24.29
CA ARG A 239 -12.40 -8.80 23.49
C ARG A 239 -12.25 -9.93 22.45
N GLY A 240 -11.02 -10.27 22.08
CA GLY A 240 -10.69 -11.19 20.99
C GLY A 240 -10.82 -10.59 19.57
N TYR A 241 -11.08 -9.29 19.45
CA TYR A 241 -11.23 -8.60 18.17
C TYR A 241 -10.91 -7.10 18.25
N THR A 242 -10.58 -6.50 17.09
CA THR A 242 -10.59 -5.03 16.89
C THR A 242 -11.87 -4.58 16.21
N GLU A 243 -12.25 -3.32 16.40
CA GLU A 243 -13.45 -2.71 15.82
C GLU A 243 -13.11 -1.33 15.23
N THR A 244 -13.59 -1.04 14.02
CA THR A 244 -13.42 0.29 13.40
C THR A 244 -14.47 1.27 13.93
N LEU A 245 -14.31 2.56 13.61
CA LEU A 245 -15.30 3.60 13.95
C LEU A 245 -16.72 3.27 13.45
N PHE A 246 -16.83 2.53 12.34
CA PHE A 246 -18.10 2.15 11.73
C PHE A 246 -18.57 0.74 12.16
N GLY A 247 -17.97 0.16 13.21
CA GLY A 247 -18.39 -1.11 13.79
C GLY A 247 -17.89 -2.37 13.08
N ARG A 248 -16.98 -2.25 12.10
CA ARG A 248 -16.39 -3.44 11.44
C ARG A 248 -15.48 -4.16 12.42
N ARG A 249 -15.75 -5.45 12.67
CA ARG A 249 -14.94 -6.28 13.57
C ARG A 249 -13.98 -7.21 12.84
N ARG A 250 -12.76 -7.33 13.35
CA ARG A 250 -11.77 -8.34 12.94
C ARG A 250 -11.35 -9.15 14.16
N ARG A 251 -11.70 -10.44 14.19
CA ARG A 251 -11.20 -11.38 15.20
C ARG A 251 -9.71 -11.63 15.01
N ILE A 252 -8.98 -11.77 16.13
CA ILE A 252 -7.54 -12.01 16.12
C ILE A 252 -7.24 -13.18 17.08
N PRO A 253 -7.52 -14.42 16.67
CA PRO A 253 -7.31 -15.61 17.51
C PRO A 253 -5.82 -15.80 17.90
N GLU A 254 -4.89 -15.20 17.15
CA GLU A 254 -3.47 -15.22 17.47
C GLU A 254 -3.15 -14.62 18.84
N LEU A 255 -3.98 -13.69 19.35
CA LEU A 255 -3.79 -13.06 20.67
C LEU A 255 -3.90 -14.06 21.82
N ASP A 256 -4.68 -15.13 21.66
CA ASP A 256 -4.87 -16.19 22.67
C ASP A 256 -3.76 -17.25 22.63
N SER A 257 -2.82 -17.16 21.67
CA SER A 257 -1.78 -18.15 21.51
C SER A 257 -0.77 -18.11 22.65
N SER A 258 -0.44 -19.28 23.21
CA SER A 258 0.68 -19.44 24.15
C SER A 258 2.04 -19.18 23.48
N ASN A 259 2.15 -19.38 22.17
CA ASN A 259 3.38 -19.13 21.42
C ASN A 259 3.64 -17.62 21.27
N PHE A 260 4.73 -17.16 21.88
CA PHE A 260 5.13 -15.74 21.88
C PHE A 260 5.15 -15.11 20.48
N ARG A 261 5.70 -15.81 19.47
CA ARG A 261 5.82 -15.26 18.11
C ARG A 261 4.46 -15.11 17.42
N ILE A 262 3.55 -16.05 17.67
CA ILE A 262 2.17 -16.00 17.14
C ILE A 262 1.43 -14.85 17.81
N ARG A 263 1.51 -14.76 19.13
CA ARG A 263 0.87 -13.69 19.90
C ARG A 263 1.37 -12.30 19.49
N GLN A 264 2.68 -12.12 19.36
CA GLN A 264 3.27 -10.87 18.88
C GLN A 264 2.79 -10.52 17.45
N ALA A 265 2.61 -11.52 16.57
CA ALA A 265 2.00 -11.29 15.26
C ALA A 265 0.52 -10.87 15.37
N GLY A 266 -0.22 -11.41 16.33
CA GLY A 266 -1.58 -10.97 16.66
C GLY A 266 -1.63 -9.52 17.16
N GLU A 267 -0.71 -9.13 18.02
CA GLU A 267 -0.62 -7.75 18.54
C GLU A 267 -0.38 -6.75 17.39
N ARG A 268 0.56 -7.04 16.48
CA ARG A 268 0.78 -6.23 15.27
C ARG A 268 -0.45 -6.17 14.38
N GLN A 269 -1.14 -7.29 14.20
CA GLN A 269 -2.40 -7.32 13.47
C GLN A 269 -3.47 -6.44 14.11
N ALA A 270 -3.52 -6.38 15.45
CA ALA A 270 -4.50 -5.56 16.18
C ALA A 270 -4.25 -4.07 15.95
N MET A 271 -3.00 -3.61 16.08
CA MET A 271 -2.64 -2.20 15.84
C MET A 271 -3.02 -1.76 14.42
N ASN A 272 -2.66 -2.58 13.43
CA ASN A 272 -2.89 -2.27 12.02
C ASN A 272 -4.37 -2.37 11.59
N ALA A 273 -5.13 -3.32 12.15
CA ALA A 273 -6.48 -3.61 11.70
C ALA A 273 -7.44 -2.45 11.84
N ALA A 274 -7.37 -1.71 12.96
CA ALA A 274 -8.23 -0.56 13.21
C ALA A 274 -7.94 0.58 12.21
N ILE A 275 -6.66 0.86 11.96
CA ILE A 275 -6.21 1.92 11.05
C ILE A 275 -6.60 1.60 9.60
N GLN A 276 -6.20 0.43 9.09
CA GLN A 276 -6.51 0.03 7.72
C GLN A 276 -7.99 -0.21 7.49
N GLY A 277 -8.68 -0.74 8.51
CA GLY A 277 -10.12 -0.94 8.49
C GLY A 277 -10.87 0.38 8.39
N LEU A 278 -10.48 1.39 9.18
CA LEU A 278 -11.07 2.72 9.11
C LEU A 278 -10.85 3.35 7.73
N ALA A 279 -9.63 3.30 7.18
CA ALA A 279 -9.36 3.80 5.84
C ALA A 279 -10.22 3.08 4.77
N ALA A 280 -10.38 1.76 4.88
CA ALA A 280 -11.23 0.99 3.98
C ALA A 280 -12.73 1.35 4.12
N ASP A 281 -13.21 1.61 5.33
CA ASP A 281 -14.58 2.03 5.59
C ASP A 281 -14.87 3.41 5.00
N ILE A 282 -13.97 4.39 5.25
CA ILE A 282 -14.05 5.73 4.68
C ILE A 282 -14.12 5.65 3.16
N PHE A 283 -13.24 4.86 2.55
CA PHE A 283 -13.21 4.77 1.11
C PHE A 283 -14.47 4.11 0.55
N LYS A 284 -15.01 3.08 1.19
CA LYS A 284 -16.30 2.48 0.79
C LYS A 284 -17.45 3.47 0.88
N ILE A 285 -17.48 4.33 1.90
CA ILE A 285 -18.47 5.41 2.01
C ILE A 285 -18.32 6.37 0.82
N ALA A 286 -17.09 6.75 0.47
CA ALA A 286 -16.84 7.61 -0.69
C ALA A 286 -17.33 6.97 -1.99
N LEU A 287 -17.04 5.69 -2.24
CA LEU A 287 -17.50 4.99 -3.46
C LEU A 287 -19.03 4.99 -3.60
N ILE A 288 -19.76 4.69 -2.52
CA ILE A 288 -21.23 4.71 -2.52
C ILE A 288 -21.74 6.12 -2.83
N ARG A 289 -21.14 7.15 -2.22
CA ARG A 289 -21.56 8.53 -2.42
C ARG A 289 -21.22 9.04 -3.82
N ILE A 290 -20.07 8.66 -4.39
CA ILE A 290 -19.70 9.00 -5.78
C ILE A 290 -20.72 8.40 -6.74
N ASP A 291 -20.99 7.09 -6.62
CA ASP A 291 -21.93 6.37 -7.48
C ASP A 291 -23.34 6.98 -7.42
N GLN A 292 -23.82 7.28 -6.21
CA GLN A 292 -25.11 7.95 -6.01
C GLN A 292 -25.13 9.35 -6.63
N ALA A 293 -24.08 10.15 -6.42
CA ALA A 293 -24.05 11.53 -6.91
C ALA A 293 -23.93 11.62 -8.43
N LEU A 294 -23.17 10.71 -9.07
CA LEU A 294 -23.13 10.59 -10.53
C LEU A 294 -24.51 10.25 -11.08
N SER A 295 -25.22 9.32 -10.43
CA SER A 295 -26.57 8.90 -10.80
C SER A 295 -27.61 10.03 -10.63
N ASP A 296 -27.61 10.70 -9.49
CA ASP A 296 -28.57 11.78 -9.17
C ASP A 296 -28.38 13.02 -10.04
N SER A 297 -27.14 13.28 -10.46
CA SER A 297 -26.80 14.38 -11.37
C SER A 297 -27.07 14.03 -12.85
N VAL A 298 -27.53 12.81 -13.14
CA VAL A 298 -27.80 12.29 -14.49
C VAL A 298 -26.58 12.43 -15.41
N LEU A 299 -25.39 12.18 -14.87
CA LEU A 299 -24.13 12.23 -15.61
C LEU A 299 -23.90 10.93 -16.35
N ALA A 300 -23.31 10.99 -17.55
CA ALA A 300 -22.89 9.80 -18.29
C ALA A 300 -21.59 9.19 -17.73
N SER A 301 -20.87 9.94 -16.89
CA SER A 301 -19.65 9.53 -16.18
C SER A 301 -19.86 8.33 -15.26
N ARG A 302 -18.83 7.50 -15.11
CA ARG A 302 -18.90 6.22 -14.41
C ARG A 302 -17.70 5.98 -13.51
N LEU A 303 -17.97 5.46 -12.32
CA LEU A 303 -16.96 4.82 -11.48
C LEU A 303 -16.49 3.53 -12.16
N VAL A 304 -15.20 3.45 -12.53
CA VAL A 304 -14.66 2.32 -13.33
C VAL A 304 -13.87 1.34 -12.48
N LEU A 305 -12.99 1.86 -11.61
CA LEU A 305 -12.04 1.04 -10.87
C LEU A 305 -11.80 1.63 -9.49
N GLN A 306 -11.61 0.75 -8.52
CA GLN A 306 -11.04 1.09 -7.24
C GLN A 306 -9.72 0.34 -7.07
N VAL A 307 -8.67 1.02 -6.62
CA VAL A 307 -7.36 0.42 -6.34
C VAL A 307 -6.82 0.98 -5.04
N HIS A 308 -6.83 0.19 -3.96
CA HIS A 308 -6.37 0.62 -2.64
C HIS A 308 -7.16 1.82 -2.08
N ASP A 309 -6.62 3.03 -2.17
CA ASP A 309 -7.18 4.32 -1.76
C ASP A 309 -7.39 5.27 -2.96
N GLU A 310 -7.24 4.73 -4.17
CA GLU A 310 -7.39 5.39 -5.47
C GLU A 310 -8.68 4.95 -6.16
N VAL A 311 -9.38 5.90 -6.76
CA VAL A 311 -10.57 5.68 -7.58
C VAL A 311 -10.34 6.17 -9.01
N LEU A 312 -10.85 5.43 -10.00
CA LEU A 312 -10.86 5.83 -11.40
C LEU A 312 -12.29 6.13 -11.85
N VAL A 313 -12.49 7.29 -12.45
CA VAL A 313 -13.76 7.70 -13.06
C VAL A 313 -13.53 7.96 -14.55
N GLU A 314 -14.36 7.36 -15.39
CA GLU A 314 -14.42 7.66 -16.83
C GLU A 314 -15.52 8.69 -17.06
N SER A 315 -15.21 9.77 -17.79
CA SER A 315 -16.13 10.90 -17.98
C SER A 315 -16.11 11.43 -19.40
N PRO A 316 -17.26 11.73 -20.03
CA PRO A 316 -17.34 12.50 -21.25
C PRO A 316 -16.63 13.86 -21.12
N LEU A 317 -16.03 14.35 -22.20
CA LEU A 317 -15.26 15.60 -22.19
C LEU A 317 -16.04 16.81 -21.64
N ASN A 318 -17.35 16.86 -21.83
CA ASN A 318 -18.22 17.94 -21.37
C ASN A 318 -18.65 17.83 -19.89
N GLU A 319 -18.31 16.74 -19.19
CA GLU A 319 -18.65 16.51 -17.78
C GLU A 319 -17.44 16.63 -16.84
N VAL A 320 -16.22 16.70 -17.39
CA VAL A 320 -14.95 16.66 -16.65
C VAL A 320 -14.90 17.65 -15.48
N GLU A 321 -15.25 18.91 -15.69
CA GLU A 321 -15.16 19.95 -14.63
C GLU A 321 -16.15 19.68 -13.49
N VAL A 322 -17.37 19.26 -13.81
CA VAL A 322 -18.40 18.97 -12.81
C VAL A 322 -18.04 17.71 -12.02
N VAL A 323 -17.55 16.67 -12.71
CA VAL A 323 -17.14 15.41 -12.08
C VAL A 323 -15.93 15.59 -11.19
N ASP A 324 -14.95 16.40 -11.61
CA ASP A 324 -13.76 16.69 -10.80
C ASP A 324 -14.14 17.29 -9.45
N ALA A 325 -14.91 18.39 -9.47
CA ALA A 325 -15.39 19.04 -8.25
C ALA A 325 -16.25 18.11 -7.39
N LEU A 326 -17.13 17.33 -8.02
CA LEU A 326 -18.04 16.41 -7.33
C LEU A 326 -17.27 15.30 -6.60
N VAL A 327 -16.35 14.63 -7.29
CA VAL A 327 -15.56 13.51 -6.75
C VAL A 327 -14.65 14.00 -5.63
N LEU A 328 -13.94 15.12 -5.82
CA LEU A 328 -13.08 15.71 -4.80
C LEU A 328 -13.88 16.05 -3.54
N GLN A 329 -14.99 16.77 -3.68
CA GLN A 329 -15.85 17.14 -2.54
C GLN A 329 -16.34 15.90 -1.79
N ILE A 330 -16.82 14.88 -2.49
CA ILE A 330 -17.36 13.67 -1.87
C ILE A 330 -16.28 12.91 -1.11
N MET A 331 -15.11 12.73 -1.71
CA MET A 331 -14.01 12.01 -1.08
C MET A 331 -13.49 12.77 0.15
N GLU A 332 -13.31 14.08 0.06
CA GLU A 332 -12.85 14.90 1.20
C GLU A 332 -13.88 14.98 2.34
N GLN A 333 -15.17 14.82 2.02
CA GLN A 333 -16.26 14.86 3.00
C GLN A 333 -16.84 13.47 3.33
N ALA A 334 -16.16 12.39 2.93
CA ALA A 334 -16.65 11.02 3.12
C ALA A 334 -16.98 10.72 4.59
N THR A 335 -16.17 11.24 5.51
CA THR A 335 -16.47 11.25 6.94
C THR A 335 -15.86 12.47 7.63
N LYS A 336 -16.29 12.76 8.85
CA LYS A 336 -15.66 13.78 9.70
C LYS A 336 -14.60 13.14 10.59
N LEU A 337 -13.35 13.54 10.38
CA LEU A 337 -12.21 13.23 11.26
C LEU A 337 -11.71 14.54 11.92
N ASP A 338 -10.80 14.44 12.89
CA ASP A 338 -10.18 15.62 13.53
C ASP A 338 -9.09 16.26 12.67
N VAL A 339 -8.73 15.61 11.57
CA VAL A 339 -7.88 16.15 10.51
C VAL A 339 -8.67 16.11 9.20
N PRO A 340 -8.54 17.11 8.30
CA PRO A 340 -9.23 17.09 7.02
C PRO A 340 -8.83 15.86 6.22
N LEU A 341 -9.72 15.30 5.40
CA LEU A 341 -9.29 14.40 4.33
C LEU A 341 -8.81 15.26 3.16
N ALA A 342 -7.79 14.80 2.45
CA ALA A 342 -7.27 15.50 1.26
C ALA A 342 -7.11 14.50 0.14
N VAL A 343 -7.42 14.93 -1.08
CA VAL A 343 -7.45 14.09 -2.27
C VAL A 343 -6.65 14.79 -3.36
N ASN A 344 -5.79 14.07 -4.05
CA ASN A 344 -5.21 14.54 -5.29
C ASN A 344 -6.02 13.95 -6.45
N SER A 345 -6.28 14.73 -7.48
CA SER A 345 -6.84 14.24 -8.73
C SER A 345 -6.00 14.66 -9.93
N ALA A 346 -6.00 13.83 -10.96
CA ALA A 346 -5.49 14.19 -12.27
C ALA A 346 -6.28 13.50 -13.38
N TRP A 347 -6.30 14.13 -14.55
CA TRP A 347 -7.04 13.69 -15.73
C TRP A 347 -6.09 13.31 -16.86
N GLY A 348 -6.35 12.19 -17.51
CA GLY A 348 -5.52 11.64 -18.59
C GLY A 348 -6.33 11.03 -19.72
N SER A 349 -5.66 10.83 -20.86
CA SER A 349 -6.15 9.96 -21.94
C SER A 349 -5.82 8.48 -21.68
N THR A 350 -5.01 8.20 -20.65
CA THR A 350 -4.69 6.87 -20.17
C THR A 350 -4.62 6.86 -18.63
N TRP A 351 -4.67 5.69 -18.01
CA TRP A 351 -4.43 5.59 -16.56
C TRP A 351 -3.03 6.06 -16.16
N ALA A 352 -2.03 5.86 -17.02
CA ALA A 352 -0.67 6.37 -16.77
C ALA A 352 -0.64 7.90 -16.68
N GLU A 353 -1.26 8.58 -17.64
CA GLU A 353 -1.31 10.05 -17.68
C GLU A 353 -2.10 10.63 -16.50
N ALA A 354 -3.21 9.99 -16.15
CA ALA A 354 -4.06 10.43 -15.04
C ALA A 354 -3.40 10.26 -13.66
N LYS A 355 -2.23 9.61 -13.56
CA LYS A 355 -1.49 9.42 -12.29
C LYS A 355 -0.20 10.25 -12.21
N SER A 356 0.03 11.14 -13.18
CA SER A 356 1.29 11.89 -13.34
C SER A 356 1.42 13.07 -12.39
#